data_AF-A0A854CHK0-F1
#
_entry.id   AF-A0A854CHK0-F1
#
_cell.length_a   1.000
_cell.length_b   1.000
_cell.length_c   1.000
_cell.angle_alpha   90.00
_cell.angle_beta   90.00
_cell.angle_gamma   90.00
#
_symmetry.space_group_name_H-M   'P 1'
#
loop_
_entity.id
_entity.type
_entity.pdbx_description
1 polymer ?
#
loop_
_entity_poly.entity_id
_entity_poly.type
_entity_poly.pdbx_seq_one_letter_code
_entity_poly.pdbx_strand_id
1 'polypeptide(L)'
;MPTAILIDGAYFIKRFRSIEPHNSMDPQRAADVAHRWAVAHLTTANKPKRELYRIFFYDCAPLEKKMHYPVTKRAVDFAKSPEAVFRRKLHDLLRRKRKVALRLGHLSPQVGWTVSQAKLDDILKQKLLIRHQP
;
A
#
# COMPACT_ATOMS: atom_id res chain seq x y z
N MET A 1 26.47 -6.95 16.29
CA MET A 1 25.11 -7.01 16.85
C MET A 1 24.10 -7.20 15.71
N PRO A 2 23.33 -8.31 15.71
CA PRO A 2 22.25 -8.52 14.75
C PRO A 2 21.19 -7.42 14.86
N THR A 3 20.72 -6.90 13.73
CA THR A 3 19.71 -5.83 13.67
C THR A 3 18.48 -6.29 12.92
N ALA A 4 17.32 -6.15 13.55
CA ALA A 4 16.01 -6.30 12.92
C ALA A 4 15.54 -4.95 12.38
N ILE A 5 14.80 -4.96 11.27
CA ILE A 5 14.25 -3.75 10.65
C ILE A 5 12.75 -3.95 10.44
N LEU A 6 11.93 -2.99 10.88
CA LEU A 6 10.50 -2.97 10.65
C LEU A 6 10.18 -1.94 9.56
N ILE A 7 9.38 -2.34 8.57
CA ILE A 7 8.85 -1.48 7.52
C ILE A 7 7.32 -1.47 7.62
N ASP A 8 6.75 -0.28 7.81
CA ASP A 8 5.33 -0.04 7.55
C ASP A 8 5.11 -0.01 6.03
N GLY A 9 4.40 -1.01 5.51
CA GLY A 9 4.17 -1.20 4.09
C GLY A 9 3.32 -0.12 3.44
N ALA A 10 2.27 0.35 4.13
CA ALA A 10 1.38 1.38 3.59
C ALA A 10 2.11 2.73 3.52
N TYR A 11 2.88 3.07 4.55
CA TYR A 11 3.74 4.25 4.54
C TYR A 11 4.83 4.14 3.47
N PHE A 12 5.52 2.99 3.42
CA PHE A 12 6.56 2.73 2.44
C PHE A 12 6.07 2.91 1.00
N ILE A 13 4.92 2.33 0.64
CA ILE A 13 4.37 2.45 -0.72
C ILE A 13 4.08 3.91 -1.08
N LYS A 14 3.52 4.70 -0.14
CA LYS A 14 3.30 6.13 -0.35
C LYS A 14 4.62 6.87 -0.60
N ARG A 15 5.67 6.58 0.19
CA ARG A 15 6.99 7.21 0.04
C ARG A 15 7.71 6.77 -1.23
N PHE A 16 7.68 5.48 -1.55
CA PHE A 16 8.24 4.93 -2.78
C PHE A 16 7.69 5.64 -4.01
N ARG A 17 6.36 5.80 -4.10
CA ARG A 17 5.70 6.50 -5.23
C ARG A 17 6.07 7.98 -5.32
N SER A 18 6.32 8.63 -4.18
CA SER A 18 6.77 10.02 -4.15
C SER A 18 8.23 10.18 -4.55
N ILE A 19 9.09 9.21 -4.25
CA ILE A 19 10.53 9.25 -4.52
C ILE A 19 10.83 8.76 -5.95
N GLU A 20 10.12 7.75 -6.42
CA GLU A 20 10.26 7.15 -7.76
C GLU A 20 8.93 7.19 -8.55
N PRO A 21 8.46 8.37 -8.98
CA PRO A 21 7.16 8.51 -9.63
C PRO A 21 7.05 7.67 -10.92
N HIS A 22 8.13 7.55 -11.68
CA HIS A 22 8.19 6.75 -12.91
C HIS A 22 8.05 5.24 -12.66
N ASN A 23 8.35 4.78 -11.43
CA ASN A 23 8.24 3.37 -11.03
C ASN A 23 7.05 3.14 -10.06
N SER A 24 6.15 4.11 -9.95
CA SER A 24 5.09 4.13 -8.92
C SER A 24 4.19 2.89 -8.88
N MET A 25 4.08 2.18 -10.01
CA MET A 25 3.32 0.94 -10.17
C MET A 25 4.19 -0.28 -10.51
N ASP A 26 5.51 -0.20 -10.32
CA ASP A 26 6.43 -1.33 -10.49
C ASP A 26 6.65 -2.07 -9.16
N PRO A 27 6.04 -3.26 -8.97
CA PRO A 27 6.17 -4.03 -7.74
C PRO A 27 7.55 -4.65 -7.55
N GLN A 28 8.29 -4.90 -8.65
CA GLN A 28 9.65 -5.42 -8.60
C GLN A 28 10.59 -4.36 -8.07
N ARG A 29 10.52 -3.15 -8.63
CA ARG A 29 11.30 -2.03 -8.15
C ARG A 29 10.99 -1.71 -6.69
N ALA A 30 9.71 -1.70 -6.31
CA ALA A 30 9.28 -1.49 -4.92
C ALA A 30 9.89 -2.53 -3.97
N ALA A 31 9.86 -3.83 -4.30
CA ALA A 31 10.45 -4.88 -3.48
C ALA A 31 11.98 -4.74 -3.36
N ASP A 32 12.64 -4.36 -4.47
CA ASP A 32 14.09 -4.17 -4.51
C ASP A 32 14.55 -2.98 -3.66
N VAL A 33 13.87 -1.84 -3.76
CA VAL A 33 14.21 -0.66 -2.97
C VAL A 33 13.87 -0.86 -1.49
N ALA A 34 12.75 -1.54 -1.15
CA ALA A 34 12.41 -1.86 0.23
C ALA A 34 13.56 -2.61 0.92
N HIS A 35 14.06 -3.66 0.27
CA HIS A 35 15.19 -4.43 0.79
C HIS A 35 16.48 -3.61 0.81
N ARG A 36 16.81 -2.90 -0.29
CA ARG A 36 18.05 -2.12 -0.41
C ARG A 36 18.14 -1.02 0.65
N TRP A 37 17.06 -0.25 0.83
CA TRP A 37 17.01 0.84 1.81
C TRP A 37 17.09 0.31 3.24
N ALA A 38 16.42 -0.80 3.54
CA ALA A 38 16.57 -1.45 4.83
C ALA A 38 18.03 -1.85 5.10
N VAL A 39 18.70 -2.52 4.15
CA VAL A 39 20.10 -2.94 4.32
C VAL A 39 21.05 -1.74 4.44
N ALA A 40 20.77 -0.63 3.78
CA ALA A 40 21.58 0.58 3.88
C ALA A 40 21.65 1.14 5.32
N HIS A 41 20.62 0.91 6.14
CA HIS A 41 20.62 1.33 7.56
C HIS A 41 21.55 0.52 8.47
N LEU A 42 22.14 -0.58 7.97
CA LEU A 42 23.12 -1.39 8.72
C LEU A 42 24.53 -0.81 8.69
N THR A 43 24.79 0.12 7.77
CA THR A 43 26.05 0.83 7.63
C THR A 43 25.91 2.26 8.13
N THR A 44 26.83 2.70 8.96
CA THR A 44 26.89 4.07 9.47
C THR A 44 28.36 4.47 9.52
N ALA A 45 28.69 5.70 9.11
CA ALA A 45 30.06 6.19 9.16
C ALA A 45 30.63 6.03 10.58
N ASN A 46 31.89 5.61 10.67
CA ASN A 46 32.63 5.46 11.93
C ASN A 46 32.01 4.45 12.93
N LYS A 47 31.17 3.51 12.47
CA LYS A 47 30.64 2.41 13.29
C LYS A 47 30.86 1.07 12.60
N PRO A 48 31.06 -0.02 13.37
CA PRO A 48 31.16 -1.36 12.78
C PRO A 48 29.86 -1.72 12.06
N LYS A 49 30.00 -2.44 10.94
CA LYS A 49 28.87 -2.90 10.14
C LYS A 49 27.99 -3.83 10.99
N ARG A 50 26.68 -3.55 11.00
CA ARG A 50 25.69 -4.40 11.67
C ARG A 50 25.25 -5.53 10.74
N GLU A 51 24.96 -6.69 11.32
CA GLU A 51 24.45 -7.83 10.56
C GLU A 51 22.93 -7.76 10.44
N LEU A 52 22.40 -8.09 9.26
CA LEU A 52 20.96 -8.19 9.08
C LEU A 52 20.43 -9.45 9.78
N TYR A 53 19.58 -9.29 10.79
CA TYR A 53 18.80 -10.39 11.35
C TYR A 53 17.60 -10.71 10.44
N ARG A 54 16.62 -9.80 10.36
CA ARG A 54 15.38 -9.96 9.57
C ARG A 54 14.82 -8.57 9.24
N ILE A 55 14.19 -8.46 8.07
CA ILE A 55 13.31 -7.34 7.72
C ILE A 55 11.87 -7.81 7.92
N PHE A 56 11.12 -7.15 8.79
CA PHE A 56 9.70 -7.35 8.99
C PHE A 56 8.94 -6.31 8.17
N PHE A 57 8.23 -6.76 7.15
CA PHE A 57 7.38 -5.89 6.32
C PHE A 57 5.94 -6.08 6.78
N TYR A 58 5.32 -5.03 7.32
CA TYR A 58 3.96 -5.07 7.86
C TYR A 58 3.00 -4.38 6.90
N ASP A 59 2.02 -5.11 6.38
CA ASP A 59 1.03 -4.56 5.44
C ASP A 59 -0.30 -5.29 5.58
N CYS A 60 -1.33 -4.86 4.86
CA CYS A 60 -2.59 -5.61 4.74
C CYS A 60 -2.75 -6.18 3.33
N ALA A 61 -3.47 -7.30 3.22
CA ALA A 61 -3.93 -7.78 1.93
C ALA A 61 -4.79 -6.69 1.25
N PRO A 62 -4.78 -6.58 -0.09
CA PRO A 62 -5.63 -5.61 -0.77
C PRO A 62 -7.12 -5.96 -0.59
N LEU A 63 -7.98 -4.97 -0.81
CA LEU A 63 -9.42 -5.17 -0.72
C LEU A 63 -9.92 -6.06 -1.86
N GLU A 64 -10.50 -7.21 -1.52
CA GLU A 64 -11.06 -8.18 -2.48
C GLU A 64 -12.59 -8.20 -2.45
N LYS A 65 -13.20 -7.01 -2.41
CA LYS A 65 -14.67 -6.84 -2.36
C LYS A 65 -15.22 -6.38 -3.71
N LYS A 66 -16.39 -6.88 -4.09
CA LYS A 66 -17.20 -6.30 -5.16
C LYS A 66 -18.23 -5.36 -4.56
N MET A 67 -18.38 -4.18 -5.13
CA MET A 67 -19.34 -3.17 -4.68
C MET A 67 -20.01 -2.50 -5.87
N HIS A 68 -21.04 -1.70 -5.62
CA HIS A 68 -21.64 -0.83 -6.63
C HIS A 68 -21.32 0.62 -6.28
N TYR A 69 -20.98 1.44 -7.28
CA TYR A 69 -20.84 2.87 -7.08
C TYR A 69 -22.18 3.45 -6.56
N PRO A 70 -22.17 4.36 -5.55
CA PRO A 70 -23.40 4.81 -4.92
C PRO A 70 -24.40 5.45 -5.87
N VAL A 71 -23.89 6.18 -6.87
CA VAL A 71 -24.67 7.02 -7.79
C VAL A 71 -25.02 6.26 -9.07
N THR A 72 -24.02 5.76 -9.80
CA THR A 72 -24.23 5.11 -11.11
C THR A 72 -24.69 3.66 -11.00
N LYS A 73 -24.64 3.07 -9.80
CA LYS A 73 -24.91 1.64 -9.55
C LYS A 73 -24.03 0.67 -10.34
N ARG A 74 -23.06 1.15 -11.12
CA ARG A 74 -22.10 0.32 -11.85
C ARG A 74 -21.32 -0.55 -10.86
N ALA A 75 -21.16 -1.83 -11.18
CA ALA A 75 -20.34 -2.75 -10.40
C ALA A 75 -18.86 -2.37 -10.48
N VAL A 76 -18.15 -2.49 -9.36
CA VAL A 76 -16.70 -2.35 -9.25
C VAL A 76 -16.16 -3.57 -8.51
N ASP A 77 -15.10 -4.16 -9.07
CA ASP A 77 -14.38 -5.28 -8.50
C ASP A 77 -13.01 -4.80 -7.99
N PHE A 78 -12.90 -4.58 -6.68
CA PHE A 78 -11.67 -4.07 -6.08
C PHE A 78 -10.51 -5.07 -6.17
N ALA A 79 -10.79 -6.37 -6.26
CA ALA A 79 -9.76 -7.40 -6.43
C ALA A 79 -9.02 -7.25 -7.78
N LYS A 80 -9.70 -6.70 -8.78
CA LYS A 80 -9.15 -6.44 -10.13
C LYS A 80 -8.56 -5.03 -10.27
N SER A 81 -8.61 -4.20 -9.23
CA SER A 81 -8.04 -2.86 -9.30
C SER A 81 -6.52 -2.90 -9.53
N PRO A 82 -5.94 -1.88 -10.22
CA PRO A 82 -4.50 -1.79 -10.39
C PRO A 82 -3.73 -1.84 -9.06
N GLU A 83 -4.28 -1.24 -8.00
CA GLU A 83 -3.71 -1.28 -6.65
C GLU A 83 -3.68 -2.71 -6.08
N ALA A 84 -4.76 -3.47 -6.21
CA ALA A 84 -4.81 -4.85 -5.73
C ALA A 84 -3.85 -5.77 -6.50
N VAL A 85 -3.71 -5.57 -7.81
CA VAL A 85 -2.75 -6.30 -8.65
C VAL A 85 -1.31 -5.97 -8.24
N PHE A 86 -1.00 -4.67 -8.09
CA PHE A 86 0.31 -4.20 -7.63
C PHE A 86 0.67 -4.78 -6.26
N ARG A 87 -0.23 -4.68 -5.27
CA ARG A 87 0.04 -5.15 -3.90
C ARG A 87 0.25 -6.64 -3.82
N ARG A 88 -0.60 -7.45 -4.48
CA ARG A 88 -0.41 -8.91 -4.53
C ARG A 88 0.96 -9.27 -5.10
N LYS A 89 1.33 -8.63 -6.22
CA LYS A 89 2.62 -8.88 -6.85
C LYS A 89 3.79 -8.45 -5.95
N LEU A 90 3.69 -7.29 -5.30
CA LEU A 90 4.69 -6.81 -4.33
C LEU A 90 4.85 -7.79 -3.17
N HIS A 91 3.74 -8.25 -2.58
CA HIS A 91 3.75 -9.23 -1.48
C HIS A 91 4.43 -10.53 -1.87
N ASP A 92 4.12 -11.07 -3.05
CA ASP A 92 4.76 -12.28 -3.56
C ASP A 92 6.27 -12.11 -3.76
N LEU A 93 6.70 -10.95 -4.25
CA LEU A 93 8.11 -10.63 -4.44
C LEU A 93 8.83 -10.47 -3.10
N LEU A 94 8.21 -9.79 -2.12
CA LEU A 94 8.76 -9.63 -0.77
C LEU A 94 8.97 -10.97 -0.06
N ARG A 95 8.03 -11.93 -0.21
CA ARG A 95 8.18 -13.28 0.36
C ARG A 95 9.39 -14.03 -0.20
N ARG A 96 9.81 -13.73 -1.43
CA ARG A 96 10.95 -14.36 -2.11
C ARG A 96 12.27 -13.65 -1.79
N LYS A 97 12.25 -12.50 -1.12
CA LYS A 97 13.46 -11.75 -0.76
C LYS A 97 14.14 -12.36 0.47
N ARG A 98 15.46 -12.44 0.40
CA ARG A 98 16.31 -12.96 1.48
C ARG A 98 16.03 -12.19 2.78
N LYS A 99 15.83 -12.94 3.87
CA LYS A 99 15.63 -12.42 5.24
C LYS A 99 14.47 -11.42 5.37
N VAL A 100 13.50 -11.43 4.46
CA VAL A 100 12.25 -10.67 4.59
C VAL A 100 11.17 -11.58 5.18
N ALA A 101 10.39 -11.06 6.13
CA ALA A 101 9.17 -11.65 6.64
C ALA A 101 8.03 -10.68 6.39
N LEU A 102 7.08 -11.07 5.54
CA LEU A 102 5.85 -10.31 5.31
C LEU A 102 4.81 -10.73 6.35
N ARG A 103 4.28 -9.78 7.12
CA ARG A 103 3.14 -9.99 8.01
C ARG A 103 1.93 -9.25 7.43
N LEU A 104 0.87 -10.01 7.16
CA LEU A 104 -0.39 -9.47 6.67
C LEU A 104 -1.36 -9.24 7.83
N GLY A 105 -1.81 -8.00 7.98
CA GLY A 105 -2.93 -7.63 8.83
C GLY A 105 -4.27 -7.98 8.19
N HIS A 106 -5.34 -7.81 8.96
CA HIS A 106 -6.71 -8.03 8.52
C HIS A 106 -7.38 -6.68 8.25
N LEU A 107 -8.04 -6.56 7.09
CA LEU A 107 -8.92 -5.43 6.83
C LEU A 107 -10.23 -5.63 7.59
N SER A 108 -10.82 -4.53 8.07
CA SER A 108 -12.18 -4.57 8.63
C SER A 108 -13.17 -5.04 7.55
N PRO A 109 -14.11 -5.94 7.85
CA PRO A 109 -15.16 -6.32 6.90
C PRO A 109 -16.14 -5.17 6.63
N GLN A 110 -16.20 -4.18 7.52
CA GLN A 110 -17.09 -3.02 7.46
C GLN A 110 -16.54 -1.93 6.54
N VAL A 111 -16.36 -2.28 5.25
CA VAL A 111 -15.95 -1.33 4.22
C VAL A 111 -17.18 -0.78 3.50
N GLY A 112 -17.38 0.53 3.62
CA GLY A 112 -18.44 1.30 2.99
C GLY A 112 -17.90 2.52 2.22
N TRP A 113 -18.78 3.15 1.45
CA TRP A 113 -18.46 4.39 0.77
C TRP A 113 -18.41 5.56 1.76
N THR A 114 -17.37 6.37 1.67
CA THR A 114 -17.25 7.62 2.43
C THR A 114 -17.18 8.80 1.49
N VAL A 115 -17.70 9.95 1.93
CA VAL A 115 -17.64 11.21 1.21
C VAL A 115 -16.76 12.15 2.03
N SER A 116 -15.81 12.82 1.38
CA SER A 116 -15.00 13.84 2.05
C SER A 116 -15.88 14.99 2.54
N GLN A 117 -15.55 15.59 3.69
CA GLN A 117 -16.33 16.69 4.26
C GLN A 117 -16.59 17.83 3.26
N ALA A 118 -15.57 18.24 2.50
CA ALA A 118 -15.71 19.28 1.48
C ALA A 118 -16.80 18.95 0.42
N LYS A 119 -16.86 17.70 -0.03
CA LYS A 119 -17.89 17.25 -0.99
C LYS A 119 -19.27 17.16 -0.36
N LEU A 120 -19.35 16.77 0.92
CA LEU A 120 -20.60 16.80 1.67
C LEU A 120 -21.13 18.23 1.79
N ASP A 121 -20.27 19.19 2.11
CA ASP A 121 -20.63 20.60 2.20
C ASP A 121 -21.11 21.15 0.84
N ASP A 122 -20.47 20.75 -0.26
CA ASP A 122 -20.90 21.12 -1.61
C ASP A 122 -22.30 20.57 -1.93
N ILE A 123 -22.61 19.34 -1.49
CA ILE A 123 -23.94 18.73 -1.66
C ILE A 123 -24.99 19.48 -0.84
N LEU A 124 -24.71 19.75 0.44
CA LEU A 124 -25.63 20.45 1.35
C LEU A 124 -25.90 21.89 0.88
N LYS A 125 -24.91 22.55 0.28
CA LYS A 125 -25.04 23.89 -0.32
C LYS A 125 -25.61 23.87 -1.75
N GLN A 126 -26.04 22.72 -2.25
CA GLN A 126 -26.55 22.53 -3.62
C GLN A 126 -25.57 22.95 -4.73
N LYS A 127 -24.27 23.04 -4.44
CA LYS A 127 -23.20 23.28 -5.42
C LYS A 127 -22.87 22.03 -6.23
N LEU A 128 -23.12 20.86 -5.65
CA LEU A 128 -22.97 19.57 -6.30
C LEU A 128 -24.30 18.82 -6.27
N LEU A 129 -24.87 18.57 -7.45
CA LEU A 129 -26.10 17.79 -7.59
C LEU A 129 -25.77 16.32 -7.85
N ILE A 130 -26.36 15.42 -7.07
CA ILE A 130 -26.30 13.97 -7.30
C ILE A 130 -27.52 13.61 -8.16
N ARG A 131 -27.29 13.21 -9.41
CA ARG A 131 -28.33 12.70 -10.30
C ARG A 131 -28.17 11.20 -10.47
N HIS A 132 -29.24 10.45 -10.24
CA HIS A 132 -29.27 9.04 -10.60
C HIS A 132 -29.35 8.95 -12.12
N GLN A 133 -28.38 8.30 -12.76
CA GLN A 133 -28.55 7.82 -14.13
C GLN A 133 -29.36 6.52 -14.07
N PRO A 134 -30.53 6.44 -14.72
CA PRO A 134 -31.29 5.20 -14.85
C PRO A 134 -30.54 4.16 -15.68
#